data_AF-A0A2A2LY23-F1
#
_entry.id   AF-A0A2A2LY23-F1
#
_cell.length_a   1.000
_cell.length_b   1.000
_cell.length_c   1.000
_cell.angle_alpha   90.00
_cell.angle_beta   90.00
_cell.angle_gamma   90.00
#
_symmetry.space_group_name_H-M   'P 1'
#
loop_
_entity.id
_entity.type
_entity.pdbx_description
1 polymer ?
#
loop_
_entity_poly.entity_id
_entity_poly.type
_entity_poly.pdbx_seq_one_letter_code
_entity_poly.pdbx_strand_id
1 'polypeptide(L)'
;MANDDDPKKAKENEELARYLDKLTIASNDDPKFNLKHVFQRVEYKKQARGPSPAELKKLISSLDAMTGKQLIQLCVEHGVSQAGPRKKQIARLDKCLRAKYARHVNSLGGGGGNRLGGKTAKHFDYLVVMDFECTCEEVILAYPHEIIEFPAVLIDVQQRKIIDQFRSFVRPKLNPILDPFCIRFTHITQSAVDNAPQFHEVVMAFQQWLITKGLGPGGHRFAFVTDGPHDLWKFFQHTCMVNDFEVPHDFRHFINIKKIFEMKYGHIEKGQGKPAIELMLQRVGIQFEGTKHCGLDDSINIAKIVIRMLEDNVELRINQRMTRVKNFTTIDSELINDLGRKDHAEWLKKLPLKLLSVKRDDFITETYLQCESCDEKEEQDR
;
A
#
# COMPACT_ATOMS: atom_id res chain seq x y z
N MET A 1 -13.94 45.54 7.71
CA MET A 1 -14.76 46.06 6.60
C MET A 1 -14.27 45.43 5.31
N ALA A 2 -14.98 44.40 4.86
CA ALA A 2 -15.05 43.93 3.49
C ALA A 2 -16.34 43.10 3.45
N ASN A 3 -17.42 43.74 3.01
CA ASN A 3 -18.69 43.09 2.74
C ASN A 3 -18.52 42.29 1.46
N ASP A 4 -18.71 40.97 1.55
CA ASP A 4 -18.85 40.10 0.38
C ASP A 4 -20.32 39.66 0.32
N ASP A 5 -21.19 40.65 0.10
CA ASP A 5 -22.59 40.43 -0.25
C ASP A 5 -22.64 40.01 -1.71
N ASP A 6 -22.45 38.71 -1.96
CA ASP A 6 -22.66 38.11 -3.28
C ASP A 6 -24.17 38.14 -3.61
N PRO A 7 -24.63 39.01 -4.52
CA PRO A 7 -26.05 39.20 -4.79
C PRO A 7 -26.69 37.96 -5.44
N LYS A 8 -25.88 37.04 -6.00
CA LYS A 8 -26.39 35.78 -6.57
C LYS A 8 -26.85 34.81 -5.48
N LYS A 9 -26.11 34.69 -4.37
CA LYS A 9 -26.49 33.81 -3.26
C LYS A 9 -27.73 34.30 -2.52
N ALA A 10 -27.89 35.61 -2.38
CA ALA A 10 -29.10 36.19 -1.80
C ALA A 10 -30.34 35.87 -2.65
N LYS A 11 -30.22 35.98 -3.98
CA LYS A 11 -31.31 35.71 -4.92
C LYS A 11 -31.70 34.22 -4.99
N GLU A 12 -30.73 33.32 -4.95
CA GLU A 12 -30.96 31.87 -4.92
C GLU A 12 -31.63 31.42 -3.61
N ASN A 13 -31.26 32.00 -2.47
CA ASN A 13 -31.91 31.73 -1.19
C ASN A 13 -33.36 32.29 -1.14
N GLU A 14 -33.62 33.43 -1.79
CA GLU A 14 -34.96 34.01 -1.89
C GLU A 14 -35.87 33.17 -2.80
N GLU A 15 -35.35 32.64 -3.92
CA GLU A 15 -36.10 31.74 -4.80
C GLU A 15 -36.38 30.39 -4.14
N LEU A 16 -35.43 29.84 -3.36
CA LEU A 16 -35.64 28.61 -2.60
C LEU A 16 -36.65 28.81 -1.48
N ALA A 17 -36.61 29.95 -0.78
CA ALA A 17 -37.62 30.29 0.23
C ALA A 17 -39.01 30.42 -0.40
N ARG A 18 -39.15 31.10 -1.54
CA ARG A 18 -40.43 31.21 -2.28
C ARG A 18 -40.93 29.85 -2.80
N TYR A 19 -40.04 28.94 -3.17
CA TYR A 19 -40.41 27.58 -3.59
C TYR A 19 -40.93 26.74 -2.41
N LEU A 20 -40.28 26.83 -1.25
CA LEU A 20 -40.72 26.14 -0.02
C LEU A 20 -42.03 26.72 0.53
N ASP A 21 -42.23 28.04 0.43
CA ASP A 21 -43.48 28.68 0.86
C ASP A 21 -44.65 28.28 -0.06
N LYS A 22 -44.41 28.16 -1.37
CA LYS A 22 -45.40 27.60 -2.32
C LYS A 22 -45.79 26.15 -2.03
N LEU A 23 -44.85 25.32 -1.58
CA LEU A 23 -45.14 23.94 -1.16
C LEU A 23 -45.94 23.88 0.16
N THR A 24 -45.78 24.88 1.02
CA THR A 24 -46.48 24.97 2.31
C THR A 24 -47.90 25.52 2.15
N ILE A 25 -48.12 26.40 1.17
CA ILE A 25 -49.45 26.95 0.85
C ILE A 25 -50.29 25.95 0.04
N ALA A 26 -49.66 25.12 -0.80
CA ALA A 26 -50.36 24.11 -1.60
C ALA A 26 -50.96 22.94 -0.79
N SER A 27 -50.67 22.83 0.51
CA SER A 27 -51.18 21.75 1.36
C SER A 27 -52.47 22.06 2.11
N ASN A 28 -52.99 23.30 2.05
CA ASN A 28 -54.05 23.73 2.98
C ASN A 28 -55.46 23.90 2.39
N ASP A 29 -55.69 23.78 1.07
CA ASP A 29 -57.04 24.03 0.49
C ASP A 29 -57.55 23.03 -0.56
N ASP A 30 -56.98 21.81 -0.67
CA ASP A 30 -57.57 20.73 -1.50
C ASP A 30 -58.21 19.62 -0.64
N PRO A 31 -59.56 19.50 -0.58
CA PRO A 31 -60.24 18.45 0.17
C PRO A 31 -60.00 17.02 -0.34
N LYS A 32 -59.27 16.82 -1.45
CA LYS A 32 -59.01 15.49 -2.03
C LYS A 32 -57.70 14.82 -1.59
N PHE A 33 -56.82 15.48 -0.82
CA PHE A 33 -55.60 14.85 -0.29
C PHE A 33 -55.70 14.60 1.23
N ASN A 34 -56.53 13.62 1.60
CA ASN A 34 -56.61 13.13 2.98
C ASN A 34 -55.41 12.21 3.28
N LEU A 35 -54.26 12.79 3.66
CA LEU A 35 -53.11 12.06 4.18
C LEU A 35 -53.39 11.55 5.61
N LYS A 36 -54.22 10.50 5.72
CA LYS A 36 -54.48 9.76 6.97
C LYS A 36 -53.28 8.96 7.51
N HIS A 37 -52.06 9.22 7.03
CA HIS A 37 -50.83 8.57 7.48
C HIS A 37 -49.70 9.58 7.68
N VAL A 38 -49.93 10.58 8.54
CA VAL A 38 -48.81 11.33 9.14
C VAL A 38 -48.25 10.48 10.27
N PHE A 39 -47.17 9.75 9.99
CA PHE A 39 -46.42 9.04 11.03
C PHE A 39 -45.93 10.05 12.08
N GLN A 40 -46.20 9.76 13.36
CA GLN A 40 -45.68 10.56 14.46
C GLN A 40 -44.16 10.69 14.33
N ARG A 41 -43.66 11.92 14.42
CA ARG A 41 -42.22 12.20 14.41
C ARG A 41 -41.60 11.60 15.68
N VAL A 42 -41.02 10.41 15.54
CA VAL A 42 -40.18 9.82 16.57
C VAL A 42 -38.90 10.66 16.64
N GLU A 43 -38.62 11.30 17.77
CA GLU A 43 -37.35 11.97 17.98
C GLU A 43 -36.19 10.99 17.76
N TYR A 44 -35.29 11.34 16.84
CA TYR A 44 -34.09 10.57 16.58
C TYR A 44 -33.15 10.65 17.79
N LYS A 45 -33.20 9.63 18.65
CA LYS A 45 -32.14 9.39 19.63
C LYS A 45 -30.90 8.92 18.87
N LYS A 46 -29.92 9.81 18.73
CA LYS A 46 -28.58 9.48 18.20
C LYS A 46 -28.05 8.27 18.98
N GLN A 47 -27.94 7.12 18.33
CA GLN A 47 -27.36 5.92 18.95
C GLN A 47 -25.99 6.28 19.54
N ALA A 48 -25.71 5.79 20.76
CA ALA A 48 -24.40 5.94 21.38
C ALA A 48 -23.35 5.53 20.34
N ARG A 49 -22.49 6.48 19.93
CA ARG A 49 -21.41 6.18 18.99
C ARG A 49 -20.55 5.14 19.67
N GLY A 50 -20.47 3.95 19.06
CA GLY A 50 -19.45 2.97 19.43
C GLY A 50 -18.04 3.59 19.35
N PRO A 51 -17.01 2.88 19.85
CA PRO A 51 -15.64 3.40 19.85
C PRO A 51 -15.24 3.88 18.45
N SER A 52 -14.68 5.09 18.39
CA SER A 52 -14.19 5.72 17.17
C SER A 52 -13.11 4.87 16.50
N PRO A 53 -12.83 5.09 15.19
CA PRO A 53 -11.73 4.40 14.51
C PRO A 53 -10.39 4.54 15.24
N ALA A 54 -10.09 5.72 15.81
CA ALA A 54 -8.86 5.97 16.55
C ALA A 54 -8.79 5.14 17.85
N GLU A 55 -9.90 5.06 18.59
CA GLU A 55 -9.99 4.25 19.82
C GLU A 55 -9.87 2.75 19.51
N LEU A 56 -10.54 2.28 18.44
CA LEU A 56 -10.44 0.90 17.98
C LEU A 56 -8.99 0.55 17.58
N LYS A 57 -8.30 1.42 16.84
CA LYS A 57 -6.91 1.22 16.43
C LYS A 57 -5.97 1.14 17.65
N LYS A 58 -6.12 2.06 18.61
CA LYS A 58 -5.34 2.05 19.85
C LYS A 58 -5.58 0.77 20.65
N LEU A 59 -6.84 0.34 20.74
CA LEU A 59 -7.21 -0.88 21.43
C LEU A 59 -6.57 -2.11 20.77
N ILE A 60 -6.66 -2.23 19.44
CA ILE A 60 -6.02 -3.29 18.65
C ILE A 60 -4.52 -3.35 18.93
N SER A 61 -3.81 -2.22 18.87
CA SER A 61 -2.35 -2.18 19.12
C SER A 61 -1.93 -2.54 20.55
N SER A 62 -2.86 -2.51 21.50
CA SER A 62 -2.57 -2.76 22.92
C SER A 62 -2.86 -4.18 23.38
N LEU A 63 -3.48 -5.02 22.53
CA LEU A 63 -3.97 -6.34 22.93
C LEU A 63 -2.89 -7.25 23.52
N ASP A 64 -1.70 -7.27 22.93
CA ASP A 64 -0.59 -8.12 23.39
C ASP A 64 0.02 -7.67 24.73
N ALA A 65 -0.18 -6.40 25.10
CA ALA A 65 0.22 -5.86 26.39
C ALA A 65 -0.86 -6.04 27.49
N MET A 66 -2.08 -6.43 27.14
CA MET A 66 -3.17 -6.58 28.10
C MET A 66 -3.03 -7.82 28.98
N THR A 67 -3.29 -7.66 30.27
CA THR A 67 -3.41 -8.77 31.23
C THR A 67 -4.58 -9.71 30.86
N GLY A 68 -4.53 -10.95 31.34
CA GLY A 68 -5.61 -11.92 31.10
C GLY A 68 -6.99 -11.43 31.56
N LYS A 69 -7.05 -10.69 32.67
CA LYS A 69 -8.30 -10.08 33.17
C LYS A 69 -8.84 -9.02 32.22
N GLN A 70 -7.97 -8.15 31.70
CA GLN A 70 -8.35 -7.12 30.72
C GLN A 70 -8.86 -7.75 29.41
N LEU A 71 -8.23 -8.83 28.94
CA LEU A 71 -8.66 -9.55 27.75
C LEU A 71 -10.03 -10.22 27.94
N ILE A 72 -10.27 -10.85 29.09
CA ILE A 72 -11.57 -11.46 29.40
C ILE A 72 -12.67 -10.38 29.42
N GLN A 73 -12.40 -9.25 30.08
CA GLN A 73 -13.32 -8.12 30.13
C GLN A 73 -13.64 -7.59 28.72
N LEU A 74 -12.62 -7.40 27.89
CA LEU A 74 -12.79 -6.93 26.52
C LEU A 74 -13.56 -7.95 25.66
N CYS A 75 -13.37 -9.25 25.90
CA CYS A 75 -14.13 -10.31 25.25
C CYS A 75 -15.62 -10.18 25.56
N VAL A 76 -15.99 -9.91 26.82
CA VAL A 76 -17.39 -9.66 27.23
C VAL A 76 -17.94 -8.44 26.49
N GLU A 77 -17.23 -7.31 26.56
CA GLU A 77 -17.65 -6.03 25.96
C GLU A 77 -17.88 -6.13 24.45
N HIS A 78 -17.09 -6.95 23.77
CA HIS A 78 -17.17 -7.10 22.31
C HIS A 78 -17.93 -8.34 21.85
N GLY A 79 -18.53 -9.12 22.77
CA GLY A 79 -19.33 -10.30 22.45
C GLY A 79 -18.51 -11.45 21.85
N VAL A 80 -17.27 -11.63 22.31
CA VAL A 80 -16.31 -12.62 21.82
C VAL A 80 -16.11 -13.73 22.86
N SER A 81 -15.95 -14.97 22.40
CA SER A 81 -15.71 -16.12 23.29
C SER A 81 -14.39 -15.98 24.06
N GLN A 82 -14.48 -16.13 25.39
CA GLN A 82 -13.37 -16.14 26.33
C GLN A 82 -12.62 -17.49 26.37
N ALA A 83 -13.07 -18.50 25.62
CA ALA A 83 -12.59 -19.88 25.78
C ALA A 83 -11.15 -20.06 25.27
N GLY A 84 -10.33 -20.77 26.05
CA GLY A 84 -8.97 -21.17 25.67
C GLY A 84 -7.87 -20.20 26.09
N PRO A 85 -6.61 -20.47 25.71
CA PRO A 85 -5.45 -19.71 26.16
C PRO A 85 -5.44 -18.27 25.65
N ARG A 86 -4.69 -17.41 26.34
CA ARG A 86 -4.53 -15.96 26.06
C ARG A 86 -4.38 -15.63 24.58
N LYS A 87 -3.50 -16.36 23.87
CA LYS A 87 -3.25 -16.17 22.43
C LYS A 87 -4.52 -16.33 21.57
N LYS A 88 -5.40 -17.29 21.92
CA LYS A 88 -6.69 -17.48 21.21
C LYS A 88 -7.69 -16.38 21.55
N GLN A 89 -7.70 -15.88 22.78
CA GLN A 89 -8.55 -14.75 23.18
C GLN A 89 -8.14 -13.47 22.42
N ILE A 90 -6.84 -13.17 22.39
CA ILE A 90 -6.27 -12.05 21.62
C ILE A 90 -6.67 -12.17 20.15
N ALA A 91 -6.44 -13.32 19.51
CA ALA A 91 -6.75 -13.50 18.09
C ALA A 91 -8.24 -13.27 17.75
N ARG A 92 -9.17 -13.68 18.62
CA ARG A 92 -10.60 -13.43 18.40
C ARG A 92 -11.00 -11.98 18.64
N LEU A 93 -10.43 -11.35 19.68
CA LEU A 93 -10.63 -9.94 19.97
C LEU A 93 -10.11 -9.07 18.84
N ASP A 94 -8.89 -9.31 18.41
CA ASP A 94 -8.25 -8.66 17.27
C ASP A 94 -9.16 -8.73 16.04
N LYS A 95 -9.59 -9.94 15.66
CA LYS A 95 -10.54 -10.14 14.54
C LYS A 95 -11.84 -9.34 14.70
N CYS A 96 -12.44 -9.34 15.89
CA CYS A 96 -13.69 -8.63 16.16
C CYS A 96 -13.53 -7.11 16.07
N LEU A 97 -12.49 -6.58 16.71
CA LEU A 97 -12.18 -5.15 16.74
C LEU A 97 -11.84 -4.62 15.35
N ARG A 98 -11.05 -5.37 14.60
CA ARG A 98 -10.70 -5.04 13.21
C ARG A 98 -11.92 -5.05 12.30
N ALA A 99 -12.84 -6.01 12.46
CA ALA A 99 -14.12 -5.98 11.74
C ALA A 99 -14.98 -4.76 12.10
N LYS A 100 -15.01 -4.34 13.38
CA LYS A 100 -15.70 -3.10 13.81
C LYS A 100 -15.04 -1.85 13.22
N TYR A 101 -13.71 -1.82 13.14
CA TYR A 101 -12.94 -0.73 12.56
C TYR A 101 -13.20 -0.61 11.05
N ALA A 102 -13.09 -1.71 10.30
CA ALA A 102 -13.33 -1.74 8.86
C ALA A 102 -14.72 -1.22 8.50
N ARG A 103 -15.76 -1.60 9.26
CA ARG A 103 -17.13 -1.09 9.06
C ARG A 103 -17.23 0.43 9.23
N HIS A 104 -16.55 1.00 10.22
CA HIS A 104 -16.52 2.46 10.42
C HIS A 104 -15.77 3.16 9.29
N VAL A 105 -14.61 2.65 8.88
CA VAL A 105 -13.83 3.27 7.81
C VAL A 105 -14.55 3.19 6.46
N ASN A 106 -15.22 2.07 6.18
CA ASN A 106 -16.02 1.90 4.97
C ASN A 106 -17.28 2.78 4.98
N SER A 107 -17.96 2.96 6.12
CA SER A 107 -19.15 3.83 6.21
C SER A 107 -18.81 5.32 6.10
N LEU A 108 -17.65 5.75 6.62
CA LEU A 108 -17.10 7.10 6.44
C LEU A 108 -16.56 7.33 5.01
N GLY A 109 -16.36 6.27 4.24
CA GLY A 109 -15.91 6.34 2.84
C GLY A 109 -16.99 6.72 1.83
N GLY A 110 -18.27 6.73 2.22
CA GLY A 110 -19.41 7.01 1.34
C GLY A 110 -20.14 8.34 1.60
N GLY A 111 -19.77 9.11 2.63
CA GLY A 111 -20.43 10.37 3.00
C GLY A 111 -19.52 11.58 2.80
N GLY A 112 -19.95 12.52 1.97
CA GLY A 112 -19.27 13.77 1.64
C GLY A 112 -18.69 14.50 2.87
N GLY A 113 -17.37 14.64 2.87
CA GLY A 113 -16.63 15.53 3.75
C GLY A 113 -15.36 15.91 3.00
N ASN A 114 -15.28 17.18 2.62
CA ASN A 114 -14.23 17.78 1.81
C ASN A 114 -12.87 17.69 2.52
N ARG A 115 -12.21 16.52 2.47
CA ARG A 115 -10.75 16.44 2.63
C ARG A 115 -10.20 16.59 1.23
N LEU A 116 -9.40 17.63 1.02
CA LEU A 116 -8.68 17.91 -0.23
C LEU A 116 -7.71 16.77 -0.68
N GLY A 117 -7.66 15.64 0.03
CA GLY A 117 -6.82 14.48 -0.27
C GLY A 117 -7.63 13.27 -0.75
N GLY A 118 -7.16 12.63 -1.84
CA GLY A 118 -7.73 11.40 -2.39
C GLY A 118 -7.68 10.20 -1.43
N LYS A 119 -8.22 9.04 -1.84
CA LYS A 119 -8.30 7.85 -0.97
C LYS A 119 -6.95 7.42 -0.40
N THR A 120 -5.88 7.50 -1.19
CA THR A 120 -4.51 7.18 -0.76
C THR A 120 -3.98 8.13 0.33
N ALA A 121 -4.29 9.42 0.26
CA ALA A 121 -3.86 10.43 1.24
C ALA A 121 -4.40 10.16 2.66
N LYS A 122 -5.43 9.31 2.80
CA LYS A 122 -5.91 8.85 4.11
C LYS A 122 -4.89 7.95 4.82
N HIS A 123 -4.00 7.30 4.07
CA HIS A 123 -3.10 6.25 4.57
C HIS A 123 -1.63 6.63 4.45
N PHE A 124 -1.26 7.33 3.38
CA PHE A 124 0.12 7.68 3.08
C PHE A 124 0.23 9.14 2.72
N ASP A 125 1.26 9.78 3.26
CA ASP A 125 1.64 11.14 2.94
C ASP A 125 2.62 11.13 1.76
N TYR A 126 3.47 10.10 1.68
CA TYR A 126 4.41 9.88 0.58
C TYR A 126 4.37 8.45 0.02
N LEU A 127 4.81 8.29 -1.22
CA LEU A 127 5.08 6.99 -1.84
C LEU A 127 6.53 6.96 -2.32
N VAL A 128 7.18 5.81 -2.15
CA VAL A 128 8.58 5.60 -2.55
C VAL A 128 8.59 4.52 -3.64
N VAL A 129 8.79 4.94 -4.88
CA VAL A 129 8.80 4.04 -6.04
C VAL A 129 10.20 3.49 -6.24
N MET A 130 10.33 2.18 -6.47
CA MET A 130 11.61 1.48 -6.59
C MET A 130 11.56 0.47 -7.73
N ASP A 131 12.68 0.34 -8.45
CA ASP A 131 12.90 -0.66 -9.50
C ASP A 131 14.39 -1.03 -9.53
N PHE A 132 14.75 -2.22 -9.06
CA PHE A 132 16.14 -2.62 -8.91
C PHE A 132 16.69 -3.22 -10.19
N GLU A 133 17.87 -2.78 -10.62
CA GLU A 133 18.66 -3.56 -11.58
C GLU A 133 19.53 -4.57 -10.84
N CYS A 134 19.64 -5.77 -11.40
CA CYS A 134 20.37 -6.88 -10.81
C CYS A 134 21.35 -7.50 -11.81
N THR A 135 22.39 -8.17 -11.29
CA THR A 135 23.19 -9.10 -12.09
C THR A 135 22.27 -10.11 -12.77
N CYS A 136 22.51 -10.41 -14.05
CA CYS A 136 21.68 -11.32 -14.82
C CYS A 136 22.45 -12.00 -15.96
N GLU A 137 21.96 -13.17 -16.37
CA GLU A 137 22.41 -13.90 -17.55
C GLU A 137 21.19 -14.37 -18.34
N GLU A 138 21.28 -14.40 -19.66
CA GLU A 138 20.11 -14.54 -20.55
C GLU A 138 19.36 -15.88 -20.41
N VAL A 139 20.04 -16.96 -19.99
CA VAL A 139 19.49 -18.33 -20.09
C VAL A 139 19.48 -19.09 -18.76
N ILE A 140 19.97 -18.51 -17.65
CA ILE A 140 20.09 -19.24 -16.39
C ILE A 140 18.81 -19.12 -15.54
N LEU A 141 18.12 -20.25 -15.39
CA LEU A 141 17.03 -20.40 -14.41
C LEU A 141 17.59 -20.27 -12.99
N ALA A 142 16.88 -19.53 -12.13
CA ALA A 142 17.24 -19.31 -10.75
C ALA A 142 18.66 -18.76 -10.55
N TYR A 143 19.13 -17.94 -11.50
CA TYR A 143 20.38 -17.19 -11.41
C TYR A 143 20.43 -16.39 -10.11
N PRO A 144 21.51 -16.44 -9.33
CA PRO A 144 21.58 -15.78 -8.03
C PRO A 144 21.82 -14.28 -8.20
N HIS A 145 20.74 -13.58 -8.55
CA HIS A 145 20.70 -12.15 -8.79
C HIS A 145 21.14 -11.36 -7.55
N GLU A 146 22.02 -10.40 -7.76
CA GLU A 146 22.42 -9.39 -6.79
C GLU A 146 22.06 -8.01 -7.31
N ILE A 147 21.50 -7.16 -6.45
CA ILE A 147 21.20 -5.76 -6.83
C ILE A 147 22.52 -5.06 -7.20
N ILE A 148 22.53 -4.38 -8.33
CA ILE A 148 23.64 -3.56 -8.85
C ILE A 148 23.24 -2.10 -9.08
N GLU A 149 21.94 -1.78 -9.09
CA GLU A 149 21.42 -0.42 -8.99
C GLU A 149 20.27 -0.37 -7.99
N PHE A 150 20.33 0.62 -7.09
CA PHE A 150 19.35 0.87 -6.03
C PHE A 150 18.77 2.28 -6.20
N PRO A 151 17.71 2.44 -7.01
CA PRO A 151 17.02 3.71 -7.17
C PRO A 151 15.79 3.80 -6.25
N ALA A 152 15.41 5.03 -5.96
CA ALA A 152 14.09 5.32 -5.39
C ALA A 152 13.60 6.71 -5.81
N VAL A 153 12.30 6.85 -6.04
CA VAL A 153 11.65 8.12 -6.39
C VAL A 153 10.58 8.44 -5.37
N LEU A 154 10.68 9.61 -4.73
CA LEU A 154 9.76 10.07 -3.70
C LEU A 154 8.64 10.90 -4.30
N ILE A 155 7.39 10.49 -4.04
CA ILE A 155 6.18 11.19 -4.48
C ILE A 155 5.46 11.76 -3.27
N ASP A 156 5.14 13.06 -3.31
CA ASP A 156 4.17 13.68 -2.41
C ASP A 156 2.75 13.33 -2.88
N VAL A 157 1.99 12.64 -2.03
CA VAL A 157 0.65 12.14 -2.39
C VAL A 157 -0.37 13.29 -2.53
N GLN A 158 -0.21 14.35 -1.74
CA GLN A 158 -1.12 15.49 -1.76
C GLN A 158 -0.86 16.36 -2.99
N GLN A 159 0.42 16.65 -3.27
CA GLN A 159 0.83 17.48 -4.40
C GLN A 159 0.81 16.71 -5.73
N ARG A 160 0.86 15.38 -5.68
CA ARG A 160 0.95 14.47 -6.84
C ARG A 160 2.18 14.77 -7.69
N LYS A 161 3.31 14.94 -7.03
CA LYS A 161 4.58 15.31 -7.66
C LYS A 161 5.72 14.47 -7.14
N ILE A 162 6.67 14.18 -8.03
CA ILE A 162 7.99 13.73 -7.62
C ILE A 162 8.67 14.90 -6.92
N ILE A 163 9.15 14.69 -5.71
CA ILE A 163 9.79 15.73 -4.88
C ILE A 163 11.26 15.45 -4.60
N ASP A 164 11.69 14.19 -4.74
CA ASP A 164 13.09 13.83 -4.58
C ASP A 164 13.40 12.46 -5.20
N GLN A 165 14.69 12.16 -5.36
CA GLN A 165 15.19 10.91 -5.91
C GLN A 165 16.44 10.46 -5.15
N PHE A 166 16.61 9.14 -5.04
CA PHE A 166 17.80 8.48 -4.55
C PHE A 166 18.31 7.52 -5.63
N ARG A 167 19.63 7.42 -5.79
CA ARG A 167 20.26 6.45 -6.66
C ARG A 167 21.61 6.07 -6.10
N SER A 168 21.89 4.77 -6.05
CA SER A 168 23.23 4.25 -5.83
C SER A 168 23.46 3.04 -6.73
N PHE A 169 24.67 2.91 -7.27
CA PHE A 169 25.12 1.58 -7.71
C PHE A 169 25.48 0.74 -6.49
N VAL A 170 25.53 -0.58 -6.68
CA VAL A 170 25.87 -1.54 -5.64
C VAL A 170 26.92 -2.50 -6.17
N ARG A 171 27.95 -2.76 -5.37
CA ARG A 171 28.98 -3.74 -5.73
C ARG A 171 28.51 -5.16 -5.41
N PRO A 172 28.33 -6.04 -6.42
CA PRO A 172 27.95 -7.43 -6.20
C PRO A 172 29.09 -8.23 -5.56
N LYS A 173 28.75 -9.20 -4.71
CA LYS A 173 29.66 -10.04 -3.93
C LYS A 173 29.82 -11.44 -4.53
N LEU A 174 28.73 -12.05 -4.99
CA LEU A 174 28.71 -13.41 -5.52
C LEU A 174 29.14 -13.45 -6.99
N ASN A 175 28.65 -12.51 -7.80
CA ASN A 175 28.96 -12.38 -9.23
C ASN A 175 29.56 -10.99 -9.50
N PRO A 176 30.82 -10.74 -9.09
CA PRO A 176 31.45 -9.41 -9.18
C PRO A 176 31.70 -8.96 -10.64
N ILE A 177 31.85 -9.90 -11.57
CA ILE A 177 32.04 -9.61 -13.00
C ILE A 177 30.69 -9.70 -13.71
N LEU A 178 30.24 -8.59 -14.27
CA LEU A 178 28.97 -8.51 -14.98
C LEU A 178 29.07 -9.24 -16.32
N ASP A 179 28.05 -10.04 -16.62
CA ASP A 179 27.91 -10.65 -17.93
C ASP A 179 27.71 -9.57 -19.02
N PRO A 180 28.27 -9.74 -20.24
CA PRO A 180 28.05 -8.79 -21.33
C PRO A 180 26.58 -8.54 -21.66
N PHE A 181 25.70 -9.54 -21.50
CA PHE A 181 24.25 -9.36 -21.59
C PHE A 181 23.76 -8.40 -20.52
N CYS A 182 24.14 -8.59 -19.25
CA CYS A 182 23.76 -7.72 -18.14
C CYS A 182 24.15 -6.26 -18.40
N ILE A 183 25.38 -6.02 -18.87
CA ILE A 183 25.87 -4.68 -19.21
C ILE A 183 25.04 -4.06 -20.35
N ARG A 184 24.76 -4.82 -21.41
CA ARG A 184 23.94 -4.30 -22.54
C ARG A 184 22.49 -4.07 -22.14
N PHE A 185 21.96 -4.92 -21.28
CA PHE A 185 20.57 -4.90 -20.85
C PHE A 185 20.34 -3.72 -19.90
N THR A 186 21.17 -3.56 -18.88
CA THR A 186 21.01 -2.52 -17.82
C THR A 186 21.73 -1.21 -18.12
N HIS A 187 22.63 -1.21 -19.09
CA HIS A 187 23.55 -0.10 -19.37
C HIS A 187 24.55 0.22 -18.23
N ILE A 188 24.65 -0.65 -17.21
CA ILE A 188 25.58 -0.49 -16.11
C ILE A 188 26.95 -1.07 -16.49
N THR A 189 27.99 -0.24 -16.40
CA THR A 189 29.35 -0.67 -16.73
C THR A 189 30.00 -1.43 -15.57
N GLN A 190 30.95 -2.31 -15.88
CA GLN A 190 31.76 -2.98 -14.86
C GLN A 190 32.44 -1.98 -13.90
N SER A 191 33.00 -0.90 -14.45
CA SER A 191 33.62 0.15 -13.64
C SER A 191 32.65 0.81 -12.65
N ALA A 192 31.37 0.94 -12.99
CA ALA A 192 30.37 1.50 -12.10
C ALA A 192 30.15 0.61 -10.86
N VAL A 193 30.07 -0.72 -11.02
CA VAL A 193 29.90 -1.64 -9.90
C VAL A 193 31.19 -1.89 -9.13
N ASP A 194 32.36 -1.84 -9.78
CA ASP A 194 33.67 -2.00 -9.11
C ASP A 194 33.92 -0.89 -8.09
N ASN A 195 33.52 0.34 -8.45
CA ASN A 195 33.67 1.55 -7.63
C ASN A 195 32.46 1.81 -6.72
N ALA A 196 31.44 0.96 -6.76
CA ALA A 196 30.23 1.14 -5.97
C ALA A 196 30.44 0.74 -4.48
N PRO A 197 29.69 1.35 -3.57
CA PRO A 197 29.56 0.88 -2.19
C PRO A 197 29.00 -0.55 -2.12
N GLN A 198 29.26 -1.24 -1.01
CA GLN A 198 28.65 -2.53 -0.72
C GLN A 198 27.17 -2.38 -0.37
N PHE A 199 26.41 -3.46 -0.52
CA PHE A 199 24.96 -3.46 -0.32
C PHE A 199 24.51 -2.86 1.04
N HIS A 200 25.17 -3.22 2.14
CA HIS A 200 24.81 -2.71 3.48
C HIS A 200 25.00 -1.18 3.60
N GLU A 201 26.05 -0.63 2.99
CA GLU A 201 26.32 0.81 2.96
C GLU A 201 25.23 1.54 2.17
N VAL A 202 24.77 0.96 1.06
CA VAL A 202 23.69 1.51 0.24
C VAL A 202 22.36 1.50 0.99
N VAL A 203 22.04 0.40 1.68
CA VAL A 203 20.81 0.32 2.50
C VAL A 203 20.84 1.35 3.62
N MET A 204 22.00 1.53 4.30
CA MET A 204 22.16 2.56 5.33
C MET A 204 22.01 3.98 4.76
N ALA A 205 22.62 4.27 3.61
CA ALA A 205 22.48 5.55 2.93
C ALA A 205 21.03 5.82 2.51
N PHE A 206 20.32 4.80 2.02
CA PHE A 206 18.92 4.88 1.67
C PHE A 206 18.02 5.13 2.88
N GLN A 207 18.24 4.41 3.99
CA GLN A 207 17.51 4.65 5.24
C GLN A 207 17.76 6.06 5.78
N GLN A 208 19.01 6.53 5.72
CA GLN A 208 19.34 7.89 6.10
C GLN A 208 18.62 8.91 5.20
N TRP A 209 18.56 8.68 3.89
CA TRP A 209 17.79 9.50 2.97
C TRP A 209 16.31 9.56 3.38
N LEU A 210 15.66 8.43 3.67
CA LEU A 210 14.28 8.40 4.18
C LEU A 210 14.11 9.24 5.47
N ILE A 211 15.03 9.10 6.42
CA ILE A 211 15.03 9.86 7.69
C ILE A 211 15.15 11.37 7.42
N THR A 212 16.03 11.81 6.51
CA THR A 212 16.17 13.24 6.17
C THR A 212 14.90 13.84 5.55
N LYS A 213 14.04 13.01 4.98
CA LYS A 213 12.71 13.41 4.46
C LYS A 213 11.61 13.29 5.51
N GLY A 214 11.96 12.93 6.74
CA GLY A 214 11.03 12.75 7.84
C GLY A 214 10.08 11.57 7.63
N LEU A 215 10.48 10.54 6.88
CA LEU A 215 9.66 9.35 6.62
C LEU A 215 9.85 8.32 7.74
N GLY A 216 8.76 7.76 8.26
CA GLY A 216 8.78 6.69 9.26
C GLY A 216 8.33 7.10 10.67
N PRO A 217 8.75 6.38 11.73
CA PRO A 217 8.25 6.57 13.09
C PRO A 217 8.41 8.02 13.59
N GLY A 218 7.29 8.63 14.00
CA GLY A 218 7.27 10.02 14.48
C GLY A 218 7.24 11.09 13.38
N GLY A 219 7.27 10.69 12.11
CA GLY A 219 7.20 11.58 10.95
C GLY A 219 6.02 11.26 10.03
N HIS A 220 6.28 11.30 8.73
CA HIS A 220 5.32 11.09 7.66
C HIS A 220 5.16 9.60 7.31
N ARG A 221 3.91 9.20 7.02
CA ARG A 221 3.58 7.84 6.61
C ARG A 221 3.90 7.63 5.15
N PHE A 222 4.48 6.49 4.82
CA PHE A 222 4.84 6.15 3.45
C PHE A 222 4.61 4.69 3.12
N ALA A 223 4.69 4.36 1.84
CA ALA A 223 4.72 2.99 1.34
C ALA A 223 5.66 2.86 0.15
N PHE A 224 6.31 1.70 0.04
CA PHE A 224 7.06 1.33 -1.16
C PHE A 224 6.11 0.92 -2.30
N VAL A 225 6.49 1.23 -3.53
CA VAL A 225 5.75 0.92 -4.75
C VAL A 225 6.70 0.30 -5.78
N THR A 226 6.29 -0.81 -6.40
CA THR A 226 7.08 -1.57 -7.39
C THR A 226 6.21 -2.05 -8.55
N ASP A 227 6.79 -2.28 -9.74
CA ASP A 227 6.10 -2.92 -10.89
C ASP A 227 6.15 -4.46 -10.80
N GLY A 228 5.55 -4.98 -9.72
CA GLY A 228 5.52 -6.42 -9.47
C GLY A 228 6.12 -6.79 -8.12
N PRO A 229 6.20 -8.09 -7.83
CA PRO A 229 6.75 -8.55 -6.56
C PRO A 229 8.28 -8.67 -6.57
N HIS A 230 8.94 -8.69 -7.72
CA HIS A 230 10.31 -9.18 -7.83
C HIS A 230 11.32 -8.32 -7.07
N ASP A 231 11.23 -7.00 -7.14
CA ASP A 231 12.15 -6.06 -6.47
C ASP A 231 12.32 -6.35 -4.99
N LEU A 232 11.22 -6.30 -4.25
CA LEU A 232 11.26 -6.46 -2.81
C LEU A 232 11.25 -7.93 -2.39
N TRP A 233 10.38 -8.75 -2.98
CA TRP A 233 10.25 -10.14 -2.53
C TRP A 233 11.38 -11.04 -3.03
N LYS A 234 11.86 -10.89 -4.27
CA LYS A 234 12.94 -11.72 -4.83
C LYS A 234 14.30 -11.05 -4.65
N PHE A 235 14.56 -9.92 -5.31
CA PHE A 235 15.90 -9.35 -5.45
C PHE A 235 16.45 -8.79 -4.14
N PHE A 236 15.69 -7.97 -3.44
CA PHE A 236 16.11 -7.39 -2.16
C PHE A 236 16.29 -8.47 -1.10
N GLN A 237 15.32 -9.38 -0.97
CA GLN A 237 15.43 -10.49 -0.02
C GLN A 237 16.64 -11.39 -0.30
N HIS A 238 16.87 -11.76 -1.57
CA HIS A 238 18.04 -12.57 -1.91
C HIS A 238 19.34 -11.83 -1.63
N THR A 239 19.45 -10.56 -2.02
CA THR A 239 20.65 -9.76 -1.80
C THR A 239 20.92 -9.59 -0.30
N CYS A 240 19.87 -9.45 0.52
CA CYS A 240 19.97 -9.49 1.97
C CYS A 240 20.59 -10.81 2.45
N MET A 241 20.11 -11.96 1.97
CA MET A 241 20.66 -13.28 2.33
C MET A 241 22.14 -13.45 1.97
N VAL A 242 22.58 -12.98 0.80
CA VAL A 242 23.99 -13.08 0.34
C VAL A 242 24.94 -12.21 1.17
N ASN A 243 24.40 -11.13 1.73
CA ASN A 243 25.14 -10.15 2.53
C ASN A 243 24.93 -10.32 4.04
N ASP A 244 24.38 -11.45 4.48
CA ASP A 244 24.11 -11.74 5.89
C ASP A 244 23.29 -10.61 6.58
N PHE A 245 22.40 -10.00 5.80
CA PHE A 245 21.56 -8.88 6.22
C PHE A 245 20.11 -9.35 6.38
N GLU A 246 19.40 -8.83 7.38
CA GLU A 246 17.98 -9.11 7.52
C GLU A 246 17.16 -8.11 6.70
N VAL A 247 16.14 -8.61 6.00
CA VAL A 247 15.14 -7.76 5.34
C VAL A 247 14.43 -6.89 6.40
N PRO A 248 14.58 -5.55 6.39
CA PRO A 248 13.93 -4.70 7.39
C PRO A 248 12.41 -4.78 7.26
N HIS A 249 11.68 -4.61 8.37
CA HIS A 249 10.22 -4.80 8.39
C HIS A 249 9.48 -3.91 7.39
N ASP A 250 9.90 -2.66 7.21
CA ASP A 250 9.27 -1.73 6.26
C ASP A 250 9.34 -2.22 4.79
N PHE A 251 10.36 -2.99 4.43
CA PHE A 251 10.53 -3.58 3.09
C PHE A 251 9.66 -4.82 2.87
N ARG A 252 9.01 -5.32 3.94
CA ARG A 252 8.21 -6.55 3.89
C ARG A 252 6.78 -6.34 3.44
N HIS A 253 6.36 -5.11 3.15
CA HIS A 253 5.03 -4.80 2.66
C HIS A 253 5.07 -3.62 1.69
N PHE A 254 4.39 -3.78 0.56
CA PHE A 254 4.51 -2.85 -0.55
C PHE A 254 3.26 -2.83 -1.44
N ILE A 255 3.19 -1.81 -2.28
CA ILE A 255 2.20 -1.62 -3.32
C ILE A 255 2.76 -2.17 -4.62
N ASN A 256 2.28 -3.34 -5.04
CA ASN A 256 2.45 -3.77 -6.42
C ASN A 256 1.49 -2.97 -7.30
N ILE A 257 2.01 -1.99 -8.03
CA ILE A 257 1.22 -1.04 -8.78
C ILE A 257 0.46 -1.72 -9.93
N LYS A 258 1.07 -2.71 -10.58
CA LYS A 258 0.48 -3.47 -11.67
C LYS A 258 -0.85 -4.13 -11.31
N LYS A 259 -0.94 -4.74 -10.12
CA LYS A 259 -2.19 -5.35 -9.64
C LYS A 259 -3.32 -4.32 -9.55
N ILE A 260 -3.02 -3.13 -9.04
CA ILE A 260 -4.02 -2.05 -8.91
C ILE A 260 -4.35 -1.46 -10.28
N PHE A 261 -3.34 -1.32 -11.14
CA PHE A 261 -3.48 -0.82 -12.49
C PHE A 261 -4.41 -1.73 -13.31
N GLU A 262 -4.16 -3.03 -13.35
CA GLU A 262 -4.99 -3.99 -14.11
C GLU A 262 -6.44 -4.01 -13.60
N MET A 263 -6.65 -3.88 -12.28
CA MET A 263 -7.99 -3.77 -11.69
C MET A 263 -8.75 -2.51 -12.09
N LYS A 264 -8.06 -1.44 -12.53
CA LYS A 264 -8.67 -0.12 -12.77
C LYS A 264 -8.69 0.29 -14.24
N TYR A 265 -7.67 -0.07 -14.99
CA TYR A 265 -7.49 0.29 -16.40
C TYR A 265 -7.64 -0.90 -17.34
N GLY A 266 -7.94 -2.10 -16.80
CA GLY A 266 -8.09 -3.34 -17.53
C GLY A 266 -6.78 -4.13 -17.65
N HIS A 267 -6.91 -5.42 -17.98
CA HIS A 267 -5.79 -6.35 -18.06
C HIS A 267 -4.73 -5.92 -19.09
N ILE A 268 -3.47 -6.20 -18.77
CA ILE A 268 -2.31 -5.95 -19.64
C ILE A 268 -1.88 -7.28 -20.26
N GLU A 269 -2.19 -7.46 -21.55
CA GLU A 269 -1.82 -8.67 -22.29
C GLU A 269 -0.30 -8.76 -22.48
N LYS A 270 0.32 -9.72 -21.81
CA LYS A 270 1.73 -10.07 -22.00
C LYS A 270 1.89 -10.89 -23.29
N GLY A 271 2.05 -10.23 -24.44
CA GLY A 271 2.19 -10.93 -25.71
C GLY A 271 2.86 -10.19 -26.86
N GLN A 272 3.25 -8.93 -26.67
CA GLN A 272 3.75 -8.07 -27.77
C GLN A 272 5.25 -7.74 -27.68
N GLY A 273 6.02 -8.46 -26.84
CA GLY A 273 7.44 -8.15 -26.62
C GLY A 273 7.72 -6.85 -25.88
N LYS A 274 6.68 -6.18 -25.35
CA LYS A 274 6.79 -4.93 -24.60
C LYS A 274 6.81 -5.18 -23.07
N PRO A 275 7.71 -4.52 -22.33
CA PRO A 275 7.69 -4.44 -20.87
C PRO A 275 6.34 -3.94 -20.32
N ALA A 276 6.03 -4.33 -19.08
CA ALA A 276 4.76 -3.97 -18.44
C ALA A 276 4.63 -2.47 -18.19
N ILE A 277 5.71 -1.78 -17.79
CA ILE A 277 5.78 -0.33 -17.64
C ILE A 277 5.32 0.37 -18.91
N GLU A 278 5.86 -0.01 -20.08
CA GLU A 278 5.48 0.59 -21.38
C GLU A 278 4.00 0.39 -21.70
N LEU A 279 3.45 -0.79 -21.43
CA LEU A 279 2.03 -1.06 -21.67
C LEU A 279 1.13 -0.25 -20.73
N MET A 280 1.53 -0.06 -19.47
CA MET A 280 0.84 0.81 -18.52
C MET A 280 0.87 2.26 -18.98
N LEU A 281 2.06 2.79 -19.32
CA LEU A 281 2.23 4.16 -19.82
C LEU A 281 1.39 4.42 -21.07
N GLN A 282 1.45 3.51 -22.05
CA GLN A 282 0.67 3.60 -23.28
C GLN A 282 -0.83 3.66 -22.99
N ARG A 283 -1.33 2.84 -22.05
CA ARG A 283 -2.75 2.79 -21.67
C ARG A 283 -3.24 4.12 -21.07
N VAL A 284 -2.37 4.86 -20.37
CA VAL A 284 -2.71 6.18 -19.81
C VAL A 284 -2.26 7.36 -20.67
N GLY A 285 -1.73 7.10 -21.87
CA GLY A 285 -1.33 8.14 -22.82
C GLY A 285 -0.04 8.87 -22.45
N ILE A 286 0.86 8.24 -21.70
CA ILE A 286 2.17 8.79 -21.31
C ILE A 286 3.26 8.10 -22.14
N GLN A 287 4.29 8.85 -22.55
CA GLN A 287 5.47 8.29 -23.21
C GLN A 287 6.54 7.95 -22.17
N PHE A 288 7.29 6.88 -22.43
CA PHE A 288 8.46 6.54 -21.63
C PHE A 288 9.53 7.63 -21.75
N GLU A 289 10.13 8.03 -20.64
CA GLU A 289 11.25 8.99 -20.60
C GLU A 289 12.52 8.32 -20.08
N GLY A 290 13.67 8.65 -20.69
CA GLY A 290 14.96 8.07 -20.30
C GLY A 290 15.28 6.76 -21.02
N THR A 291 16.10 5.93 -20.38
CA THR A 291 16.62 4.68 -20.91
C THR A 291 15.92 3.51 -20.24
N LYS A 292 15.43 2.54 -21.03
CA LYS A 292 14.81 1.33 -20.48
C LYS A 292 15.87 0.50 -19.74
N HIS A 293 15.50 -0.15 -18.65
CA HIS A 293 16.40 -0.96 -17.82
C HIS A 293 17.52 -0.13 -17.15
N CYS A 294 17.32 1.18 -17.07
CA CYS A 294 18.02 2.05 -16.13
C CYS A 294 17.08 2.21 -14.95
N GLY A 295 17.42 1.65 -13.79
CA GLY A 295 16.47 1.50 -12.69
C GLY A 295 15.90 2.84 -12.21
N LEU A 296 16.69 3.93 -12.26
CA LEU A 296 16.17 5.27 -11.95
C LEU A 296 15.12 5.75 -12.96
N ASP A 297 15.38 5.57 -14.26
CA ASP A 297 14.45 6.00 -15.31
C ASP A 297 13.16 5.17 -15.24
N ASP A 298 13.27 3.86 -15.03
CA ASP A 298 12.09 3.00 -14.82
C ASP A 298 11.31 3.40 -13.56
N SER A 299 11.99 3.69 -12.44
CA SER A 299 11.36 4.22 -11.23
C SER A 299 10.62 5.55 -11.47
N ILE A 300 11.18 6.47 -12.28
CA ILE A 300 10.53 7.73 -12.67
C ILE A 300 9.28 7.46 -13.51
N ASN A 301 9.35 6.51 -14.44
CA ASN A 301 8.21 6.16 -15.29
C ASN A 301 7.09 5.46 -14.49
N ILE A 302 7.44 4.59 -13.56
CA ILE A 302 6.47 4.01 -12.60
C ILE A 302 5.87 5.14 -11.73
N ALA A 303 6.67 6.12 -11.31
CA ALA A 303 6.17 7.28 -10.55
C ALA A 303 5.17 8.12 -11.34
N LYS A 304 5.35 8.29 -12.66
CA LYS A 304 4.36 8.94 -13.53
C LYS A 304 3.04 8.16 -13.60
N ILE A 305 3.11 6.82 -13.67
CA ILE A 305 1.92 5.96 -13.60
C ILE A 305 1.21 6.17 -12.25
N VAL A 306 1.95 6.15 -11.14
CA VAL A 306 1.43 6.40 -9.80
C VAL A 306 0.73 7.76 -9.72
N ILE A 307 1.36 8.83 -10.19
CA ILE A 307 0.79 10.18 -10.20
C ILE A 307 -0.51 10.20 -10.99
N ARG A 308 -0.54 9.61 -12.20
CA ARG A 308 -1.76 9.54 -12.99
C ARG A 308 -2.88 8.77 -12.29
N MET A 309 -2.55 7.67 -11.61
CA MET A 309 -3.51 6.92 -10.81
C MET A 309 -4.06 7.74 -9.63
N LEU A 310 -3.23 8.56 -8.99
CA LEU A 310 -3.67 9.49 -7.94
C LEU A 310 -4.59 10.59 -8.49
N GLU A 311 -4.31 11.11 -9.70
CA GLU A 311 -5.15 12.08 -10.39
C GLU A 311 -6.53 11.50 -10.74
N ASP A 312 -6.57 10.25 -11.17
CA ASP A 312 -7.80 9.49 -11.43
C ASP A 312 -8.50 9.02 -10.12
N ASN A 313 -8.02 9.47 -8.95
CA ASN A 313 -8.53 9.13 -7.61
C ASN A 313 -8.58 7.62 -7.32
N VAL A 314 -7.64 6.88 -7.90
CA VAL A 314 -7.42 5.46 -7.61
C VAL A 314 -6.78 5.33 -6.22
N GLU A 315 -7.31 4.40 -5.42
CA GLU A 315 -6.75 4.10 -4.11
C GLU A 315 -5.57 3.14 -4.22
N LEU A 316 -4.37 3.70 -4.11
CA LEU A 316 -3.14 2.95 -3.90
C LEU A 316 -3.04 2.53 -2.44
N ARG A 317 -2.91 1.21 -2.22
CA ARG A 317 -2.84 0.58 -0.89
C ARG A 317 -1.84 -0.56 -0.91
N ILE A 318 -1.29 -0.91 0.26
CA ILE A 318 -0.53 -2.15 0.41
C ILE A 318 -1.41 -3.32 -0.04
N ASN A 319 -0.89 -4.08 -1.00
CA ASN A 319 -1.56 -5.22 -1.61
C ASN A 319 -0.69 -6.48 -1.63
N GLN A 320 0.59 -6.36 -1.24
CA GLN A 320 1.50 -7.49 -1.04
C GLN A 320 2.29 -7.34 0.25
N ARG A 321 2.58 -8.47 0.88
CA ARG A 321 3.50 -8.58 2.01
C ARG A 321 4.33 -9.85 1.93
N MET A 322 5.42 -9.91 2.66
CA MET A 322 6.22 -11.13 2.84
C MET A 322 6.42 -11.44 4.33
N THR A 323 6.32 -12.71 4.69
CA THR A 323 6.47 -13.18 6.08
C THR A 323 7.02 -14.59 6.11
N ARG A 324 7.66 -15.03 7.20
CA ARG A 324 7.94 -16.46 7.37
C ARG A 324 6.61 -17.19 7.54
N VAL A 325 6.48 -18.33 6.88
CA VAL A 325 5.30 -19.20 6.98
C VAL A 325 5.79 -20.59 7.39
N LYS A 326 5.30 -21.11 8.52
CA LYS A 326 5.73 -22.42 9.05
C LYS A 326 5.28 -23.60 8.19
N ASN A 327 4.13 -23.48 7.51
CA ASN A 327 3.55 -24.50 6.63
C ASN A 327 3.08 -23.87 5.32
N PHE A 328 3.97 -23.75 4.33
CA PHE A 328 3.65 -23.17 3.02
C PHE A 328 3.04 -24.23 2.10
N THR A 329 1.72 -24.42 2.15
CA THR A 329 1.00 -25.42 1.31
C THR A 329 0.14 -24.83 0.20
N THR A 330 0.05 -23.51 0.06
CA THR A 330 -0.84 -22.88 -0.95
C THR A 330 -0.03 -22.03 -1.92
N ILE A 331 0.22 -22.61 -3.10
CA ILE A 331 0.61 -21.86 -4.29
C ILE A 331 -0.66 -21.20 -4.82
N ASP A 332 -0.74 -19.88 -4.78
CA ASP A 332 -1.77 -19.12 -5.49
C ASP A 332 -1.46 -19.26 -6.99
N SER A 333 -2.17 -20.15 -7.67
CA SER A 333 -1.80 -20.73 -8.97
C SER A 333 -2.06 -19.83 -10.19
N GLU A 334 -2.38 -18.55 -10.00
CA GLU A 334 -2.85 -17.65 -11.07
C GLU A 334 -1.81 -16.65 -11.61
N LEU A 335 -0.51 -17.00 -11.71
CA LEU A 335 0.48 -16.09 -12.34
C LEU A 335 1.54 -16.78 -13.24
N ILE A 336 1.44 -16.49 -14.56
CA ILE A 336 2.54 -16.34 -15.56
C ILE A 336 3.06 -17.64 -16.25
N ASN A 337 3.54 -17.50 -17.51
CA ASN A 337 4.01 -18.53 -18.48
C ASN A 337 5.16 -19.47 -18.01
N ASP A 338 5.37 -20.57 -18.75
CA ASP A 338 6.15 -21.77 -18.36
C ASP A 338 7.58 -21.58 -17.84
N LEU A 339 8.40 -20.72 -18.45
CA LEU A 339 9.77 -20.44 -17.94
C LEU A 339 9.72 -19.59 -16.66
N GLY A 340 8.80 -18.62 -16.60
CA GLY A 340 8.54 -17.83 -15.39
C GLY A 340 7.99 -18.67 -14.24
N ARG A 341 7.19 -19.71 -14.52
CA ARG A 341 6.72 -20.66 -13.48
C ARG A 341 7.86 -21.41 -12.83
N LYS A 342 8.83 -21.87 -13.61
CA LYS A 342 9.97 -22.64 -13.09
C LYS A 342 10.89 -21.75 -12.25
N ASP A 343 11.28 -20.58 -12.74
CA ASP A 343 12.11 -19.64 -11.96
C ASP A 343 11.39 -19.20 -10.67
N HIS A 344 10.12 -18.78 -10.78
CA HIS A 344 9.33 -18.37 -9.62
C HIS A 344 9.16 -19.50 -8.59
N ALA A 345 8.92 -20.74 -9.04
CA ALA A 345 8.82 -21.90 -8.16
C ALA A 345 10.14 -22.20 -7.43
N GLU A 346 11.29 -22.03 -8.09
CA GLU A 346 12.59 -22.19 -7.44
C GLU A 346 12.85 -21.10 -6.40
N TRP A 347 12.56 -19.83 -6.72
CA TRP A 347 12.70 -18.74 -5.74
C TRP A 347 11.74 -18.87 -4.56
N LEU A 348 10.51 -19.35 -4.79
CA LEU A 348 9.58 -19.68 -3.72
C LEU A 348 10.14 -20.72 -2.75
N LYS A 349 10.93 -21.68 -3.21
CA LYS A 349 11.59 -22.66 -2.34
C LYS A 349 12.77 -22.03 -1.59
N LYS A 350 13.62 -21.28 -2.29
CA LYS A 350 14.87 -20.71 -1.77
C LYS A 350 14.67 -19.58 -0.75
N LEU A 351 13.65 -18.73 -0.94
CA LEU A 351 13.46 -17.53 -0.14
C LEU A 351 12.73 -17.82 1.18
N PRO A 352 13.24 -17.36 2.34
CA PRO A 352 12.63 -17.64 3.64
C PRO A 352 11.29 -16.92 3.87
N LEU A 353 11.15 -15.68 3.42
CA LEU A 353 9.92 -14.89 3.49
C LEU A 353 9.06 -15.18 2.26
N LYS A 354 7.84 -15.65 2.51
CA LYS A 354 6.89 -16.04 1.47
C LYS A 354 5.98 -14.86 1.13
N LEU A 355 5.76 -14.66 -0.16
CA LEU A 355 4.89 -13.61 -0.69
C LEU A 355 3.42 -13.94 -0.44
N LEU A 356 2.67 -12.98 0.11
CA LEU A 356 1.24 -13.08 0.39
C LEU A 356 0.52 -11.84 -0.15
N SER A 357 -0.71 -12.04 -0.61
CA SER A 357 -1.61 -10.93 -0.98
C SER A 357 -2.23 -10.28 0.25
N VAL A 358 -2.35 -8.95 0.25
CA VAL A 358 -3.03 -8.17 1.31
C VAL A 358 -4.40 -7.75 0.82
N LYS A 359 -5.46 -8.28 1.44
CA LYS A 359 -6.84 -7.93 1.10
C LYS A 359 -7.16 -6.51 1.59
N ARG A 360 -8.25 -5.94 1.08
CA ARG A 360 -8.68 -4.59 1.48
C ARG A 360 -8.90 -4.50 2.99
N ASP A 361 -9.60 -5.48 3.56
CA ASP A 361 -9.89 -5.49 4.99
C ASP A 361 -8.60 -5.60 5.81
N ASP A 362 -7.65 -6.43 5.38
CA ASP A 362 -6.35 -6.55 6.03
C ASP A 362 -5.56 -5.23 6.00
N PHE A 363 -5.59 -4.52 4.87
CA PHE A 363 -4.98 -3.21 4.73
C PHE A 363 -5.62 -2.16 5.65
N ILE A 364 -6.95 -2.02 5.60
CA ILE A 364 -7.68 -1.03 6.40
C ILE A 364 -7.41 -1.28 7.87
N THR A 365 -7.49 -2.53 8.29
CA THR A 365 -7.36 -2.90 9.69
C THR A 365 -5.92 -2.97 10.15
N GLU A 366 -4.94 -2.86 9.25
CA GLU A 366 -3.50 -2.96 9.52
C GLU A 366 -3.07 -4.35 10.05
N THR A 367 -3.79 -5.43 9.73
CA THR A 367 -3.34 -6.81 10.08
C THR A 367 -2.08 -7.19 9.33
N TYR A 368 -1.87 -6.59 8.15
CA TYR A 368 -0.71 -6.89 7.33
C TYR A 368 0.62 -6.57 8.03
N LEU A 369 0.63 -5.64 9.00
CA LEU A 369 1.78 -5.27 9.83
C LEU A 369 2.13 -6.34 10.88
N GLN A 370 1.17 -7.17 11.28
CA GLN A 370 1.41 -8.26 12.22
C GLN A 370 2.32 -9.30 11.55
N CYS A 371 3.52 -9.46 12.10
CA CYS A 371 4.55 -10.34 11.57
C CYS A 371 5.04 -11.28 12.68
N GLU A 372 4.55 -12.53 12.64
CA GLU A 372 5.00 -13.57 13.58
C GLU A 372 6.53 -13.75 13.55
N SER A 373 7.19 -13.41 12.44
CA SER A 373 8.66 -13.48 12.30
C SER A 373 9.41 -12.44 13.11
N CYS A 374 8.80 -11.28 13.39
CA CYS A 374 9.36 -10.26 14.26
C CYS A 374 9.10 -10.62 15.73
N ASP A 375 7.92 -11.15 16.02
CA ASP A 375 7.53 -11.58 17.36
C ASP A 375 8.42 -12.73 17.88
N GLU A 376 8.80 -13.68 17.01
CA GLU A 376 9.71 -14.80 17.37
C GLU A 376 11.14 -14.37 17.71
N LYS A 377 11.60 -13.22 17.19
CA LYS A 377 12.94 -12.70 17.49
C LYS A 377 12.96 -11.99 18.84
N GLU A 378 11.92 -11.21 19.14
CA GLU A 378 11.78 -10.61 20.46
C GLU A 378 11.72 -11.65 21.60
N GLU A 379 11.26 -12.87 21.32
CA GLU A 379 11.26 -13.98 22.29
C GLU A 379 12.62 -14.70 22.41
N GLN A 380 13.50 -14.60 21.41
CA GLN A 380 14.85 -15.22 21.44
C GLN A 380 15.91 -14.27 22.03
N ASP A 381 15.69 -12.96 21.91
CA ASP A 381 16.56 -11.91 22.46
C ASP A 381 16.20 -11.51 23.91
N ARG A 382 15.19 -12.16 24.52
CA ARG A 382 14.80 -12.04 25.94
C ARG A 382 15.17 -13.31 26.69
#